data_AF-A0AAE1LGP2-F1
#
_entry.id   AF-A0AAE1LGP2-F1
#
_cell.length_a   1.000
_cell.length_b   1.000
_cell.length_c   1.000
_cell.angle_alpha   90.00
_cell.angle_beta   90.00
_cell.angle_gamma   90.00
#
_symmetry.space_group_name_H-M   'P 1'
#
loop_
_entity.id
_entity.type
_entity.pdbx_description
1 polymer ?
#
loop_
_entity_poly.entity_id
_entity_poly.type
_entity_poly.pdbx_seq_one_letter_code
_entity_poly.pdbx_strand_id
1 'polypeptide(L)'
;MSSGFIQTKSSLSRQSKPAEFEEVVFNSHKRKERDDSVTAPVKKKNKLPDPIPKRDSDEQHKFLKKARYEVMRFGMTGFDAAKREETKQAIAISLGAKPKKKKGINYKELMEIRKKQKEEEKANKAFHNIGKTNSGHASANTKKGKKGNRQHKPRGDQNKGILGVYGKVNKSELPNKNNKNNRRK
;
A
#
# COMPACT_ATOMS: atom_id res chain seq x y z
N MET A 1 -68.17 8.88 58.23
CA MET A 1 -68.43 9.21 56.82
C MET A 1 -67.35 8.57 55.97
N SER A 2 -67.74 7.64 55.09
CA SER A 2 -66.88 6.79 54.29
C SER A 2 -66.29 7.56 53.10
N SER A 3 -65.00 7.90 53.16
CA SER A 3 -64.24 8.42 52.03
C SER A 3 -64.01 7.32 51.00
N GLY A 4 -64.77 7.37 49.90
CA GLY A 4 -64.83 6.36 48.83
C GLY A 4 -63.59 6.30 47.93
N PHE A 5 -62.46 5.84 48.48
CA PHE A 5 -61.31 5.47 47.65
C PHE A 5 -61.44 4.02 47.19
N ILE A 6 -61.81 3.82 45.92
CA ILE A 6 -61.89 2.49 45.31
C ILE A 6 -60.49 2.08 44.89
N GLN A 7 -59.87 1.16 45.63
CA GLN A 7 -58.56 0.62 45.30
C GLN A 7 -58.59 -0.10 43.94
N THR A 8 -57.70 0.29 43.03
CA THR A 8 -57.55 -0.35 41.72
C THR A 8 -56.70 -1.63 41.86
N LYS A 9 -56.89 -2.60 40.93
CA LYS A 9 -56.14 -3.88 40.92
C LYS A 9 -54.62 -3.70 40.95
N SER A 10 -54.10 -2.59 40.38
CA SER A 10 -52.67 -2.25 40.39
C SER A 10 -52.17 -1.70 41.73
N SER A 11 -53.04 -1.13 42.57
CA SER A 11 -52.65 -0.68 43.91
C SER A 11 -52.43 -1.86 44.86
N LEU A 12 -53.21 -2.95 44.70
CA LEU A 12 -53.05 -4.20 45.44
C LEU A 12 -51.76 -4.95 45.05
N SER A 13 -51.33 -4.89 43.78
CA SER A 13 -50.11 -5.59 43.33
C SER A 13 -48.82 -5.00 43.92
N ARG A 14 -48.85 -3.72 44.33
CA ARG A 14 -47.72 -3.00 44.95
C ARG A 14 -47.58 -3.23 46.45
N GLN A 15 -48.54 -3.90 47.09
CA GLN A 15 -48.46 -4.32 48.49
C GLN A 15 -47.85 -5.72 48.65
N SER A 16 -47.33 -6.32 47.57
CA SER A 16 -46.58 -7.56 47.65
C SER A 16 -45.21 -7.29 48.30
N LYS A 17 -44.91 -8.14 49.30
CA LYS A 17 -43.76 -8.21 50.24
C LYS A 17 -42.51 -7.40 49.85
N PRO A 18 -41.77 -6.81 50.82
CA PRO A 18 -40.46 -6.23 50.52
C PRO A 18 -39.60 -7.34 49.92
N ALA A 19 -39.26 -7.20 48.64
CA ALA A 19 -38.33 -8.10 47.99
C ALA A 19 -37.02 -8.04 48.77
N GLU A 20 -36.51 -9.19 49.19
CA GLU A 20 -35.19 -9.31 49.81
C GLU A 20 -34.17 -8.75 48.82
N PHE A 21 -33.75 -7.51 49.08
CA PHE A 21 -32.82 -6.77 48.25
C PHE A 21 -31.43 -7.30 48.57
N GLU A 22 -30.90 -8.10 47.65
CA GLU A 22 -29.50 -8.49 47.68
C GLU A 22 -28.71 -7.59 46.73
N GLU A 23 -27.87 -6.73 47.30
CA GLU A 23 -26.91 -5.95 46.53
C GLU A 23 -25.69 -6.82 46.22
N VAL A 24 -25.64 -7.37 45.00
CA VAL A 24 -24.45 -8.07 44.52
C VAL A 24 -23.46 -7.07 43.93
N VAL A 25 -22.52 -6.61 44.75
CA VAL A 25 -21.45 -5.70 44.32
C VAL A 25 -20.32 -6.50 43.67
N PHE A 26 -20.17 -6.37 42.35
CA PHE A 26 -19.06 -6.98 41.62
C PHE A 26 -17.83 -6.07 41.63
N ASN A 27 -16.83 -6.44 42.44
CA ASN A 27 -15.51 -5.83 42.36
C ASN A 27 -14.74 -6.42 41.17
N SER A 28 -14.69 -5.68 40.06
CA SER A 28 -13.88 -6.09 38.91
C SER A 28 -12.40 -6.17 39.30
N HIS A 29 -11.73 -7.27 38.93
CA HIS A 29 -10.29 -7.38 39.13
C HIS A 29 -9.57 -6.29 38.33
N LYS A 30 -8.68 -5.55 38.98
CA LYS A 30 -7.80 -4.60 38.29
C LYS A 30 -7.00 -5.37 37.24
N ARG A 31 -7.06 -4.90 35.99
CA ARG A 31 -6.26 -5.50 34.93
C ARG A 31 -4.80 -5.46 35.37
N LYS A 32 -4.12 -6.61 35.31
CA LYS A 32 -2.67 -6.68 35.50
C LYS A 32 -2.04 -5.70 34.52
N GLU A 33 -1.42 -4.64 35.04
CA GLU A 33 -0.59 -3.76 34.23
C GLU A 33 0.46 -4.65 33.59
N ARG A 34 0.44 -4.68 32.26
CA ARG A 34 1.54 -5.28 31.52
C ARG A 34 2.71 -4.35 31.78
N ASP A 35 3.84 -4.88 32.23
CA ASP A 35 5.06 -4.08 32.36
C ASP A 35 5.26 -3.29 31.06
N ASP A 36 5.12 -1.97 31.15
CA ASP A 36 5.17 -1.03 30.02
C ASP A 36 6.61 -0.85 29.48
N SER A 37 7.48 -1.84 29.66
CA SER A 37 8.83 -1.86 29.08
C SER A 37 8.85 -2.18 27.58
N VAL A 38 7.70 -2.48 26.95
CA VAL A 38 7.65 -2.82 25.50
C VAL A 38 6.57 -2.07 24.70
N THR A 39 5.68 -1.27 25.30
CA THR A 39 4.69 -0.50 24.50
C THR A 39 4.50 0.93 25.02
N ALA A 40 5.15 1.88 24.35
CA ALA A 40 4.96 3.31 24.60
C ALA A 40 3.48 3.73 24.51
N PRO A 41 3.01 4.68 25.34
CA PRO A 41 1.62 5.11 25.37
C PRO A 41 1.29 5.93 24.11
N VAL A 42 0.42 5.38 23.25
CA VAL A 42 -0.13 6.10 22.10
C VAL A 42 -1.16 7.12 22.61
N LYS A 43 -0.67 8.29 23.01
CA LYS A 43 -1.50 9.50 23.13
C LYS A 43 -2.03 9.83 21.73
N LYS A 44 -3.33 9.64 21.50
CA LYS A 44 -4.02 10.12 20.29
C LYS A 44 -4.00 11.64 20.29
N LYS A 45 -2.93 12.23 19.77
CA LYS A 45 -2.94 13.58 19.24
C LYS A 45 -3.01 13.43 17.73
N ASN A 46 -4.05 13.99 17.13
CA ASN A 46 -4.13 14.21 15.68
C ASN A 46 -3.03 15.23 15.32
N LYS A 47 -1.78 14.76 15.25
CA LYS A 47 -0.68 15.49 14.64
C LYS A 47 -0.45 14.84 13.29
N LEU A 48 -0.27 15.68 12.27
CA LEU A 48 0.30 15.25 11.00
C LEU A 48 1.53 14.39 11.29
N PRO A 49 1.77 13.30 10.53
CA PRO A 49 2.92 12.45 10.78
C PRO A 49 4.19 13.30 10.75
N ASP A 50 4.87 13.35 11.90
CA ASP A 50 6.15 14.05 12.01
C ASP A 50 7.10 13.53 10.90
N PRO A 51 7.96 14.39 10.30
CA PRO A 51 8.96 13.94 9.35
C PRO A 51 9.75 12.79 9.97
N ILE A 52 9.88 11.68 9.24
CA ILE A 52 10.57 10.47 9.70
C ILE A 52 11.93 10.90 10.28
N PRO A 53 12.18 10.74 11.59
CA PRO A 53 13.44 11.14 12.17
C PRO A 53 14.55 10.37 11.47
N LYS A 54 15.66 11.06 11.14
CA LYS A 54 16.87 10.43 10.59
C LYS A 54 17.42 9.46 11.64
N ARG A 55 16.94 8.24 11.59
CA ARG A 55 17.40 7.11 12.42
C ARG A 55 18.70 6.57 11.84
N ASP A 56 19.55 6.00 12.67
CA ASP A 56 20.72 5.25 12.21
C ASP A 56 20.29 4.08 11.30
N SER A 57 21.18 3.62 10.40
CA SER A 57 20.85 2.58 9.42
C SER A 57 20.21 1.34 10.05
N ASP A 58 20.69 0.97 11.24
CA ASP A 58 20.24 -0.22 11.96
C ASP A 58 18.86 -0.04 12.59
N GLU A 59 18.56 1.16 13.09
CA GLU A 59 17.26 1.51 13.63
C GLU A 59 16.20 1.64 12.53
N GLN A 60 16.58 2.18 11.38
CA GLN A 60 15.73 2.20 10.18
C GLN A 60 15.40 0.77 9.74
N HIS A 61 16.39 -0.12 9.68
CA HIS A 61 16.19 -1.51 9.30
C HIS A 61 15.26 -2.25 10.29
N LYS A 62 15.46 -2.06 11.60
CA LYS A 62 14.57 -2.61 12.64
C LYS A 62 13.13 -2.10 12.49
N PHE A 63 12.96 -0.80 12.23
CA PHE A 63 11.65 -0.21 12.01
C PHE A 63 10.96 -0.77 10.76
N LEU A 64 11.67 -0.85 9.64
CA LEU A 64 11.12 -1.41 8.39
C LEU A 64 10.76 -2.89 8.54
N LYS A 65 11.57 -3.67 9.25
CA LYS A 65 11.26 -5.08 9.56
C LYS A 65 9.97 -5.19 10.38
N LYS A 66 9.80 -4.33 11.38
CA LYS A 66 8.57 -4.28 12.20
C LYS A 66 7.36 -3.84 11.38
N ALA A 67 7.48 -2.78 10.59
CA ALA A 67 6.40 -2.29 9.73
C ALA A 67 5.98 -3.35 8.70
N ARG A 68 6.93 -4.05 8.08
CA ARG A 68 6.65 -5.16 7.17
C ARG A 68 5.84 -6.27 7.86
N TYR A 69 6.22 -6.63 9.08
CA TYR A 69 5.48 -7.62 9.87
C TYR A 69 4.07 -7.16 10.21
N GLU A 70 3.90 -5.90 10.62
CA GLU A 70 2.60 -5.34 10.97
C GLU A 70 1.66 -5.28 9.77
N VAL A 71 2.15 -4.85 8.61
CA VAL A 71 1.39 -4.86 7.35
C VAL A 71 0.97 -6.28 6.98
N MET A 72 1.88 -7.25 7.08
CA MET A 72 1.58 -8.65 6.78
C MET A 72 0.54 -9.22 7.76
N ARG A 73 0.71 -8.97 9.06
CA ARG A 73 -0.24 -9.35 10.11
C ARG A 73 -1.62 -8.75 9.84
N PHE A 74 -1.67 -7.45 9.54
CA PHE A 74 -2.91 -6.73 9.24
C PHE A 74 -3.61 -7.34 8.02
N GLY A 75 -2.89 -7.59 6.93
CA GLY A 75 -3.43 -8.26 5.74
C GLY A 75 -4.04 -9.63 6.03
N MET A 76 -3.48 -10.38 6.99
CA MET A 76 -3.98 -11.70 7.39
C MET A 76 -5.18 -11.67 8.34
N THR A 77 -5.38 -10.58 9.10
CA THR A 77 -6.48 -10.50 10.08
C THR A 77 -7.87 -10.53 9.44
N GLY A 78 -8.01 -10.00 8.23
CA GLY A 78 -9.25 -10.00 7.47
C GLY A 78 -9.55 -11.29 6.70
N PHE A 79 -8.69 -12.30 6.75
CA PHE A 79 -8.90 -13.55 6.02
C PHE A 79 -9.69 -14.57 6.83
N ASP A 80 -10.51 -15.35 6.11
CA ASP A 80 -11.15 -16.58 6.59
C ASP A 80 -10.09 -17.55 7.14
N ALA A 81 -10.49 -18.44 8.06
CA ALA A 81 -9.55 -19.34 8.74
C ALA A 81 -8.68 -20.15 7.76
N ALA A 82 -9.28 -20.74 6.73
CA ALA A 82 -8.57 -21.52 5.71
C ALA A 82 -7.53 -20.66 4.94
N LYS A 83 -7.94 -19.50 4.42
CA LYS A 83 -7.05 -18.57 3.71
C LYS A 83 -5.94 -18.02 4.60
N ARG A 84 -6.21 -17.85 5.89
CA ARG A 84 -5.21 -17.43 6.88
C ARG A 84 -4.14 -18.50 7.07
N GLU A 85 -4.50 -19.78 7.05
CA GLU A 85 -3.52 -20.87 7.11
C GLU A 85 -2.70 -20.98 5.83
N GLU A 86 -3.33 -20.88 4.66
CA GLU A 86 -2.65 -20.91 3.37
C GLU A 86 -1.63 -19.76 3.25
N THR A 87 -2.01 -18.56 3.65
CA THR A 87 -1.11 -17.40 3.66
C THR A 87 0.04 -17.56 4.66
N LYS A 88 -0.20 -18.10 5.86
CA LYS A 88 0.86 -18.47 6.81
C LYS A 88 1.85 -19.45 6.20
N GLN A 89 1.35 -20.49 5.53
CA GLN A 89 2.19 -21.50 4.87
C GLN A 89 3.02 -20.88 3.74
N ALA A 90 2.42 -20.04 2.90
CA ALA A 90 3.12 -19.33 1.84
C ALA A 90 4.23 -18.40 2.37
N ILE A 91 3.95 -17.66 3.45
CA ILE A 91 4.92 -16.81 4.13
C ILE A 91 6.08 -17.66 4.67
N ALA A 92 5.78 -18.76 5.37
CA ALA A 92 6.80 -19.65 5.89
C ALA A 92 7.71 -20.18 4.77
N ILE A 93 7.13 -20.61 3.64
CA ILE A 93 7.88 -21.06 2.46
C ILE A 93 8.76 -19.94 1.91
N SER A 94 8.24 -18.71 1.80
CA SER A 94 9.02 -17.55 1.34
C SER A 94 10.19 -17.20 2.26
N LEU A 95 10.08 -17.53 3.55
CA LEU A 95 11.15 -17.38 4.55
C LEU A 95 12.13 -18.56 4.57
N GLY A 96 11.96 -19.54 3.67
CA GLY A 96 12.84 -20.69 3.53
C GLY A 96 12.35 -21.98 4.20
N ALA A 97 11.12 -22.01 4.74
CA ALA A 97 10.54 -23.25 5.24
C ALA A 97 10.35 -24.25 4.09
N LYS A 98 10.59 -25.53 4.37
CA LYS A 98 10.39 -26.60 3.39
C LYS A 98 8.90 -26.77 3.09
N PRO A 99 8.46 -26.71 1.81
CA PRO A 99 7.06 -26.92 1.47
C PRO A 99 6.63 -28.36 1.79
N LYS A 100 5.34 -28.54 2.09
CA LYS A 100 4.77 -29.88 2.35
C LYS A 100 4.94 -30.78 1.12
N LYS A 101 5.28 -32.05 1.35
CA LYS A 101 5.42 -33.05 0.29
C LYS A 101 4.07 -33.22 -0.43
N LYS A 102 4.11 -33.21 -1.77
CA LYS A 102 2.94 -33.48 -2.60
C LYS A 102 2.49 -34.93 -2.44
N LYS A 103 1.18 -35.18 -2.50
CA LYS A 103 0.64 -36.54 -2.54
C LYS A 103 1.10 -37.24 -3.83
N GLY A 104 1.31 -38.55 -3.76
CA GLY A 104 1.51 -39.37 -4.96
C GLY A 104 0.19 -39.46 -5.72
N ILE A 105 0.20 -39.15 -7.01
CA ILE A 105 -0.96 -39.18 -7.92
C ILE A 105 -0.56 -39.98 -9.14
N ASN A 106 -1.49 -40.70 -9.77
CA ASN A 106 -1.22 -41.44 -11.01
C ASN A 106 -0.76 -40.48 -12.12
N TYR A 107 0.18 -40.92 -12.96
CA TYR A 107 0.72 -40.12 -14.06
C TYR A 107 -0.37 -39.62 -15.02
N LYS A 108 -1.35 -40.46 -15.37
CA LYS A 108 -2.41 -40.07 -16.32
C LYS A 108 -3.26 -38.91 -15.77
N GLU A 109 -3.68 -39.02 -14.52
CA GLU A 109 -4.43 -37.97 -13.81
C GLU A 109 -3.61 -36.69 -13.66
N LEU A 110 -2.32 -36.81 -13.33
CA LEU A 110 -1.43 -35.66 -13.22
C LEU A 110 -1.26 -34.92 -14.55
N MET A 111 -1.23 -35.63 -15.68
CA MET A 111 -1.18 -35.02 -17.01
C MET A 111 -2.48 -34.30 -17.36
N GLU A 112 -3.64 -34.85 -17.00
CA GLU A 112 -4.93 -34.18 -17.18
C GLU A 112 -5.05 -32.91 -16.35
N ILE A 113 -4.66 -32.95 -15.07
CA ILE A 113 -4.65 -31.78 -14.19
C ILE A 113 -3.75 -30.68 -14.79
N ARG A 114 -2.56 -31.02 -15.28
CA ARG A 114 -1.64 -30.06 -15.91
C ARG A 114 -2.22 -29.46 -17.18
N LYS A 115 -2.93 -30.24 -18.02
CA LYS A 115 -3.58 -29.73 -19.22
C LYS A 115 -4.65 -28.70 -18.87
N LYS A 116 -5.53 -29.02 -17.91
CA LYS A 116 -6.58 -28.12 -17.41
C LYS A 116 -5.99 -26.83 -16.84
N GLN A 117 -4.97 -26.93 -15.98
CA GLN A 117 -4.29 -25.75 -15.43
C GLN A 117 -3.68 -24.85 -16.52
N LYS A 118 -3.09 -25.45 -17.56
CA LYS A 118 -2.52 -24.69 -18.69
C LYS A 118 -3.60 -23.99 -19.51
N GLU A 119 -4.77 -24.60 -19.66
CA GLU A 119 -5.92 -24.00 -20.34
C GLU A 119 -6.52 -22.85 -19.52
N GLU A 120 -6.72 -23.03 -18.21
CA GLU A 120 -7.16 -21.98 -17.29
C GLU A 120 -6.18 -20.79 -17.26
N GLU A 121 -4.87 -21.06 -17.23
CA GLU A 121 -3.85 -20.01 -17.26
C GLU A 121 -3.88 -19.24 -18.58
N LYS A 122 -4.08 -19.92 -19.71
CA LYS A 122 -4.27 -19.27 -21.02
C LYS A 122 -5.54 -18.42 -21.04
N ALA A 123 -6.66 -18.93 -20.51
CA ALA A 123 -7.91 -18.19 -20.41
C ALA A 123 -7.78 -16.94 -19.55
N ASN A 124 -7.14 -17.05 -18.37
CA ASN A 124 -6.86 -15.93 -17.49
C ASN A 124 -5.94 -14.89 -18.14
N LYS A 125 -4.88 -15.34 -18.84
CA LYS A 125 -4.01 -14.44 -19.61
C LYS A 125 -4.78 -13.73 -20.72
N ALA A 126 -5.60 -14.45 -21.47
CA ALA A 126 -6.43 -13.86 -22.51
C ALA A 126 -7.37 -12.80 -21.92
N PHE A 127 -8.04 -13.12 -20.80
CA PHE A 127 -8.92 -12.19 -20.08
C PHE A 127 -8.18 -10.92 -19.62
N HIS A 128 -7.01 -11.06 -18.98
CA HIS A 128 -6.19 -9.92 -18.55
C HIS A 128 -5.59 -9.10 -19.71
N ASN A 129 -5.51 -9.69 -20.90
CA ASN A 129 -5.04 -9.07 -22.13
C ASN A 129 -6.18 -8.55 -23.01
N ILE A 130 -7.45 -8.66 -22.59
CA ILE A 130 -8.56 -8.02 -23.29
C ILE A 130 -8.26 -6.52 -23.37
N GLY A 131 -8.33 -5.97 -24.58
CA GLY A 131 -8.02 -4.57 -24.82
C GLY A 131 -6.52 -4.24 -24.80
N LYS A 132 -5.63 -5.24 -24.88
CA LYS A 132 -4.18 -5.05 -25.03
C LYS A 132 -3.65 -5.75 -26.29
N THR A 133 -2.57 -5.22 -26.85
CA THR A 133 -1.80 -5.86 -27.93
C THR A 133 -0.85 -6.93 -27.37
N ASN A 134 -0.22 -7.72 -28.24
CA ASN A 134 0.76 -8.74 -27.85
C ASN A 134 1.97 -8.18 -27.07
N SER A 135 2.25 -6.88 -27.21
CA SER A 135 3.29 -6.15 -26.44
C SER A 135 2.79 -5.57 -25.11
N GLY A 136 1.52 -5.79 -24.75
CA GLY A 136 0.92 -5.35 -23.48
C GLY A 136 0.41 -3.90 -23.47
N HIS A 137 0.49 -3.18 -24.59
CA HIS A 137 -0.07 -1.84 -24.73
C HIS A 137 -1.58 -1.89 -24.96
N ALA A 138 -2.33 -0.86 -24.57
CA ALA A 138 -3.76 -0.78 -24.86
C ALA A 138 -4.01 -0.88 -26.39
N SER A 139 -4.92 -1.76 -26.81
CA SER A 139 -5.29 -1.97 -28.21
C SER A 139 -6.21 -0.87 -28.75
N ALA A 140 -6.91 -0.16 -27.87
CA ALA A 140 -7.61 1.04 -28.23
C ALA A 140 -6.59 2.13 -28.58
N ASN A 141 -6.76 2.74 -29.76
CA ASN A 141 -6.19 4.04 -30.07
C ASN A 141 -6.82 5.11 -29.16
N THR A 142 -6.58 5.02 -27.84
CA THR A 142 -6.70 6.21 -27.00
C THR A 142 -5.71 7.17 -27.60
N LYS A 143 -6.22 8.22 -28.24
CA LYS A 143 -5.43 9.37 -28.69
C LYS A 143 -4.79 9.99 -27.44
N LYS A 144 -3.78 9.35 -26.85
CA LYS A 144 -2.72 10.06 -26.14
C LYS A 144 -2.19 10.98 -27.22
N GLY A 145 -2.57 12.24 -27.09
CA GLY A 145 -2.54 13.22 -28.18
C GLY A 145 -1.26 13.07 -28.97
N LYS A 146 -1.35 13.29 -30.29
CA LYS A 146 -0.20 13.52 -31.17
C LYS A 146 0.74 14.51 -30.47
N LYS A 147 1.65 14.02 -29.63
CA LYS A 147 2.92 14.66 -29.36
C LYS A 147 3.67 14.35 -30.63
N GLY A 148 3.37 15.16 -31.65
CA GLY A 148 3.99 15.08 -32.97
C GLY A 148 5.47 14.89 -32.75
N ASN A 149 6.05 13.97 -33.51
CA ASN A 149 7.48 13.79 -33.73
C ASN A 149 8.32 14.82 -32.95
N ARG A 150 8.56 14.57 -31.66
CA ARG A 150 9.71 15.17 -31.01
C ARG A 150 10.87 14.36 -31.53
N GLN A 151 11.22 14.65 -32.79
CA GLN A 151 12.55 14.44 -33.32
C GLN A 151 13.48 14.76 -32.17
N HIS A 152 14.22 13.76 -31.69
CA HIS A 152 15.32 14.00 -30.79
C HIS A 152 16.19 15.04 -31.50
N LYS A 153 16.12 16.31 -31.08
CA LYS A 153 17.01 17.33 -31.62
C LYS A 153 18.42 16.79 -31.40
N PRO A 154 19.26 16.69 -32.44
CA PRO A 154 20.63 16.25 -32.25
C PRO A 154 21.26 17.15 -31.20
N ARG A 155 22.04 16.55 -30.29
CA ARG A 155 22.81 17.26 -29.27
C ARG A 155 23.81 18.17 -29.99
N GLY A 156 23.41 19.40 -30.28
CA GLY A 156 24.21 20.36 -31.05
C GLY A 156 23.74 21.81 -30.92
N ASP A 157 22.90 22.12 -29.94
CA ASP A 157 22.45 23.49 -29.68
C ASP A 157 22.97 23.94 -28.31
N GLN A 158 24.29 24.19 -28.24
CA GLN A 158 24.96 24.76 -27.06
C GLN A 158 24.71 26.28 -26.92
N ASN A 159 23.80 26.85 -27.72
CA ASN A 159 23.46 28.27 -27.64
C ASN A 159 22.14 28.47 -26.89
N LYS A 160 22.14 28.10 -25.61
CA LYS A 160 21.14 28.56 -24.61
C LYS A 160 21.76 29.57 -23.66
N GLY A 161 22.61 30.45 -24.18
CA GLY A 161 23.09 31.64 -23.49
C GLY A 161 22.52 32.89 -24.14
N ILE A 162 22.78 34.06 -23.54
CA ILE A 162 22.32 35.40 -23.96
C ILE A 162 22.51 35.69 -25.47
N LEU A 163 23.46 35.02 -26.11
CA LEU A 163 23.74 35.13 -27.54
C LEU A 163 22.60 34.64 -28.45
N GLY A 164 21.67 33.82 -27.94
CA GLY A 164 20.46 33.44 -28.67
C GLY A 164 19.49 34.61 -28.88
N VAL A 165 19.54 35.63 -28.02
CA VAL A 165 18.67 36.83 -28.10
C VAL A 165 19.12 37.77 -29.22
N TYR A 166 20.42 37.81 -29.51
CA TYR A 166 21.01 38.78 -30.44
C TYR A 166 21.38 38.19 -31.82
N GLY A 167 21.01 36.94 -32.10
CA GLY A 167 21.24 36.29 -33.39
C GLY A 167 22.69 35.85 -33.65
N LYS A 168 22.89 34.98 -34.65
CA LYS A 168 24.23 34.53 -35.06
C LYS A 168 24.89 35.59 -35.94
N VAL A 169 26.04 36.12 -35.51
CA VAL A 169 26.87 37.00 -36.35
C VAL A 169 27.66 36.15 -37.35
N ASN A 170 27.63 36.52 -38.63
CA ASN A 170 28.39 35.83 -39.67
C ASN A 170 29.88 36.19 -39.56
N LYS A 171 30.78 35.19 -39.58
CA LYS A 171 32.24 35.41 -39.46
C LYS A 171 32.83 36.22 -40.63
N SER A 172 32.12 36.32 -41.75
CA SER A 172 32.48 37.17 -42.89
C SER A 172 32.39 38.66 -42.60
N GLU A 173 31.62 39.06 -41.59
CA GLU A 173 31.38 40.47 -41.24
C GLU A 173 32.34 40.99 -40.15
N LEU A 174 33.25 40.14 -39.64
CA LEU A 174 34.22 40.53 -38.63
C LEU A 174 35.50 41.09 -39.27
N PRO A 175 36.00 42.26 -38.84
CA PRO A 175 37.24 42.83 -39.37
C PRO A 175 38.44 41.93 -39.02
N ASN A 176 39.20 41.57 -40.05
CA ASN A 176 40.32 40.62 -39.96
C ASN A 176 41.50 41.25 -39.19
N LYS A 177 41.87 40.67 -38.03
CA LYS A 177 42.90 41.23 -37.12
C LYS A 177 44.35 40.95 -37.55
N ASN A 178 44.59 40.57 -38.80
CA ASN A 178 45.92 40.26 -39.32
C ASN A 178 46.45 41.31 -40.29
N ASN A 179 46.41 42.59 -39.91
CA ASN A 179 47.19 43.62 -40.59
C ASN A 179 47.97 44.48 -39.59
N LYS A 180 48.82 43.82 -38.79
CA LYS A 180 49.98 44.44 -38.15
C LYS A 180 51.20 43.96 -38.92
N ASN A 181 51.56 44.67 -39.99
CA ASN A 181 52.91 44.82 -40.53
C ASN A 181 52.79 45.59 -41.86
N ASN A 182 53.02 46.91 -41.81
CA ASN A 182 53.69 47.72 -42.83
C ASN A 182 53.31 49.21 -42.69
N ARG A 183 53.85 49.89 -41.68
CA ARG A 183 54.18 51.33 -41.74
C ARG A 183 55.37 51.61 -40.83
N ARG A 184 56.57 51.27 -41.33
CA ARG A 184 57.85 51.87 -40.91
C ARG A 184 58.67 52.13 -42.18
N LYS A 185 58.51 53.33 -42.73
CA LYS A 185 59.54 54.24 -43.22
C LYS A 185 58.86 55.50 -43.72
#